data_AF-A0A4P6ZM49-F1
#
_entry.id   AF-A0A4P6ZM49-F1
#
_cell.length_a   1.000
_cell.length_b   1.000
_cell.length_c   1.000
_cell.angle_alpha   90.00
_cell.angle_beta   90.00
_cell.angle_gamma   90.00
#
_symmetry.space_group_name_H-M   'P 1'
#
loop_
_entity.id
_entity.type
_entity.pdbx_description
1 polymer ?
#
loop_
_entity_poly.entity_id
_entity_poly.type
_entity_poly.pdbx_seq_one_letter_code
_entity_poly.pdbx_strand_id
1 'polypeptide(L)'
;MKKLTKFSLILLGLSIGITLLSTHQINRLYNDHIENQILKKIQSRYQGFNIKGTWIQKHGNHYIGGITVQENHQWLQHRFEADQNGQLILDN
;
A
#
# COMPACT_ATOMS: atom_id res chain seq x y z
N MET A 1 -38.48 -3.06 34.05
CA MET A 1 -37.09 -3.07 33.55
C MET A 1 -36.99 -4.07 32.39
N LYS A 2 -36.76 -3.61 31.15
CA LYS A 2 -36.67 -4.50 29.97
C LYS A 2 -35.35 -5.28 30.03
N LYS A 3 -35.42 -6.61 30.21
CA LYS A 3 -34.25 -7.50 30.15
C LYS A 3 -33.74 -7.54 28.72
N LEU A 4 -32.57 -6.96 28.46
CA LEU A 4 -31.80 -7.22 27.24
C LEU A 4 -31.49 -8.73 27.21
N THR A 5 -31.96 -9.41 26.17
CA THR A 5 -31.76 -10.86 26.03
C THR A 5 -30.31 -11.12 25.64
N LYS A 6 -29.75 -12.26 26.09
CA LYS A 6 -28.38 -12.70 25.75
C LYS A 6 -28.11 -12.66 24.23
N PHE A 7 -29.15 -12.81 23.42
CA PHE A 7 -29.13 -12.73 21.95
C PHE A 7 -28.73 -11.34 21.42
N SER A 8 -29.24 -10.25 22.03
CA SER A 8 -28.88 -8.89 21.63
C SER A 8 -27.41 -8.56 21.92
N LEU A 9 -26.84 -9.13 22.98
CA LEU A 9 -25.43 -8.96 23.33
C LEU A 9 -24.50 -9.68 22.34
N ILE A 10 -24.91 -10.86 21.85
CA ILE A 10 -24.19 -11.63 20.83
C ILE A 10 -24.21 -10.91 19.49
N LEU A 11 -25.38 -10.41 19.06
CA LEU A 11 -25.51 -9.62 17.83
C LEU A 11 -24.64 -8.37 17.85
N LEU A 12 -24.56 -7.68 18.99
CA LEU A 12 -23.71 -6.51 19.17
C LEU A 12 -22.22 -6.86 19.11
N GLY A 13 -21.81 -7.97 19.75
CA GLY A 13 -20.43 -8.45 19.66
C GLY A 13 -20.04 -8.84 18.23
N LEU A 14 -20.96 -9.50 17.50
CA LEU A 14 -20.76 -9.91 16.12
C LEU A 14 -20.62 -8.70 15.19
N SER A 15 -21.44 -7.67 15.36
CA SER A 15 -21.36 -6.46 14.53
C SER A 15 -20.02 -5.74 14.70
N ILE A 16 -19.56 -5.55 15.94
CA ILE A 16 -18.27 -4.92 16.24
C ILE A 16 -17.12 -5.73 15.63
N GLY A 17 -17.12 -7.05 15.79
CA GLY A 17 -16.10 -7.93 15.24
C GLY A 17 -16.01 -7.86 13.71
N ILE A 18 -17.16 -7.86 13.03
CA ILE A 18 -17.23 -7.70 11.58
C ILE A 18 -16.72 -6.32 11.14
N THR A 19 -17.07 -5.25 11.85
CA THR A 19 -16.63 -3.88 11.54
C THR A 19 -15.11 -3.72 11.68
N LEU A 20 -14.51 -4.29 12.72
CA LEU A 20 -13.05 -4.22 12.91
C LEU A 20 -12.31 -5.03 11.84
N LEU A 21 -12.78 -6.25 11.54
CA LEU A 21 -12.20 -7.10 10.51
C LEU A 21 -12.30 -6.45 9.13
N SER A 22 -13.45 -5.88 8.79
CA SER A 22 -13.65 -5.21 7.50
C SER A 22 -12.80 -3.95 7.39
N THR A 23 -12.64 -3.17 8.46
CA THR A 23 -11.77 -1.99 8.46
C THR A 23 -10.31 -2.38 8.22
N HIS A 24 -9.83 -3.45 8.84
CA HIS A 24 -8.48 -3.94 8.61
C HIS A 24 -8.28 -4.42 7.15
N GLN A 25 -9.25 -5.18 6.61
CA GLN A 25 -9.22 -5.64 5.22
C GLN A 25 -9.27 -4.48 4.23
N ILE A 26 -10.12 -3.47 4.46
CA ILE A 26 -10.21 -2.27 3.63
C ILE A 26 -8.88 -1.52 3.65
N ASN A 27 -8.25 -1.35 4.82
CA ASN A 27 -6.94 -0.70 4.92
C ASN A 27 -5.86 -1.46 4.17
N ARG A 28 -5.88 -2.80 4.20
CA ARG A 28 -4.96 -3.63 3.41
C ARG A 28 -5.19 -3.44 1.92
N LEU A 29 -6.43 -3.58 1.45
CA LEU A 29 -6.80 -3.39 0.04
C LEU A 29 -6.46 -1.99 -0.46
N TYR A 30 -6.64 -0.97 0.37
CA TYR A 30 -6.27 0.40 0.05
C TYR A 30 -4.76 0.55 -0.13
N ASN A 31 -3.94 0.04 0.80
CA ASN A 31 -2.48 0.09 0.65
C ASN A 31 -2.01 -0.68 -0.60
N ASP A 32 -2.55 -1.88 -0.83
CA ASP A 32 -2.24 -2.68 -2.02
C ASP A 32 -2.60 -1.91 -3.31
N HIS A 33 -3.72 -1.18 -3.30
CA HIS A 33 -4.12 -0.33 -4.42
C HIS A 33 -3.12 0.79 -4.68
N ILE A 34 -2.67 1.50 -3.64
CA ILE A 34 -1.68 2.58 -3.77
C ILE A 34 -0.32 2.04 -4.23
N GLU A 35 0.16 0.94 -3.66
CA GLU A 35 1.40 0.29 -4.09
C GLU A 35 1.36 -0.09 -5.57
N ASN A 36 0.24 -0.64 -6.04
CA ASN A 36 0.04 -0.94 -7.46
C ASN A 36 0.04 0.31 -8.35
N GLN A 37 -0.50 1.44 -7.88
CA GLN A 37 -0.41 2.70 -8.63
C GLN A 37 1.03 3.21 -8.75
N ILE A 38 1.79 3.13 -7.66
CA ILE A 38 3.21 3.51 -7.64
C ILE A 38 4.00 2.63 -8.61
N LEU A 39 3.81 1.30 -8.54
CA LEU A 39 4.48 0.35 -9.44
C LEU A 39 4.21 0.64 -10.90
N LYS A 40 2.97 0.97 -11.29
CA LYS A 40 2.63 1.36 -12.67
C LYS A 40 3.38 2.61 -13.13
N LYS A 41 3.49 3.63 -12.25
CA LYS A 41 4.21 4.86 -12.57
C LYS A 41 5.72 4.61 -12.72
N ILE A 42 6.30 3.83 -11.81
CA ILE A 42 7.71 3.43 -11.89
C ILE A 42 7.98 2.61 -13.16
N GLN A 43 7.11 1.66 -13.50
CA GLN A 43 7.22 0.88 -14.73
C GLN A 43 7.13 1.76 -15.98
N SER A 44 6.27 2.77 -15.98
CA SER A 44 6.18 3.74 -17.07
C SER A 44 7.42 4.62 -17.17
N ARG A 45 7.99 5.06 -16.04
CA ARG A 45 9.20 5.91 -16.00
C ARG A 45 10.44 5.16 -16.50
N TYR A 46 10.62 3.92 -16.06
CA TYR A 46 11.75 3.08 -16.45
C TYR A 46 11.42 2.15 -17.61
N GLN A 47 10.45 2.54 -18.46
CA GLN A 47 10.14 1.79 -19.66
C GLN A 47 11.36 1.77 -20.59
N GLY A 48 11.78 0.57 -21.00
CA GLY A 48 12.98 0.39 -21.83
C GLY A 48 14.27 0.10 -21.04
N PHE A 49 14.24 0.18 -19.71
CA PHE A 49 15.32 -0.30 -18.86
C PHE A 49 15.09 -1.76 -18.46
N ASN A 50 16.16 -2.49 -18.20
CA ASN A 50 16.09 -3.81 -17.59
C ASN A 50 15.94 -3.64 -16.08
N ILE A 51 14.80 -4.05 -15.52
CA ILE A 51 14.47 -3.90 -14.09
C ILE A 51 14.75 -5.22 -13.38
N LYS A 52 15.66 -5.21 -12.41
CA LYS A 52 15.96 -6.39 -11.59
C LYS A 52 14.98 -6.56 -10.42
N GLY A 53 14.52 -5.45 -9.85
CA GLY A 53 13.60 -5.48 -8.73
C GLY A 53 13.17 -4.10 -8.25
N THR A 54 12.01 -4.09 -7.61
CA THR A 54 11.38 -2.95 -6.96
C THR A 54 10.97 -3.34 -5.55
N TRP A 55 11.16 -2.43 -4.60
CA TRP A 55 10.60 -2.55 -3.26
C TRP A 55 9.87 -1.25 -2.89
N ILE A 56 8.79 -1.39 -2.15
CA ILE A 56 7.96 -0.29 -1.66
C ILE A 56 7.65 -0.57 -0.19
N GLN A 57 7.70 0.47 0.63
CA GLN A 57 7.34 0.40 2.04
C GLN A 57 6.55 1.64 2.43
N LYS A 58 5.40 1.42 3.09
CA LYS A 58 4.63 2.50 3.70
C LYS A 58 5.36 3.04 4.94
N HIS A 59 5.60 4.35 4.98
CA HIS A 59 6.24 5.04 6.08
C HIS A 59 5.35 6.22 6.53
N GLY A 60 4.45 5.96 7.48
CA GLY A 60 3.47 6.95 7.92
C GLY A 60 2.46 7.33 6.83
N ASN A 61 2.51 8.58 6.36
CA ASN A 61 1.61 9.17 5.36
C ASN A 61 2.19 9.20 3.93
N HIS A 62 3.34 8.57 3.72
CA HIS A 62 3.99 8.45 2.41
C HIS A 62 4.54 7.04 2.24
N TYR A 63 5.04 6.75 1.05
CA TYR A 63 5.69 5.51 0.68
C TYR A 63 7.11 5.82 0.26
N ILE A 64 8.05 5.03 0.75
CA ILE A 64 9.44 5.04 0.28
C ILE A 64 9.69 3.78 -0.52
N GLY A 65 10.56 3.86 -1.50
CA GLY A 65 10.92 2.70 -2.29
C GLY A 65 12.23 2.84 -3.01
N GLY A 66 12.60 1.77 -3.67
CA GLY A 66 13.75 1.75 -4.55
C GLY A 66 13.55 0.80 -5.71
N ILE A 67 14.17 1.15 -6.82
CA ILE A 67 14.20 0.35 -8.04
C ILE A 67 15.65 0.11 -8.43
N THR A 68 15.97 -1.12 -8.83
CA THR A 68 17.27 -1.46 -9.42
C THR A 68 17.09 -1.65 -10.92
N VAL A 69 17.71 -0.76 -11.70
CA VAL A 69 17.67 -0.77 -13.17
C VAL A 69 19.06 -0.90 -13.76
N GLN A 70 19.14 -1.42 -14.98
CA GLN A 70 20.38 -1.50 -15.73
C GLN A 70 20.54 -0.27 -16.63
N GLU A 71 21.57 0.53 -16.40
CA GLU A 71 21.95 1.68 -17.23
C GLU A 71 23.39 1.51 -17.70
N ASN A 72 23.67 1.65 -19.00
CA ASN A 72 25.03 1.55 -19.54
C ASN A 72 25.79 0.29 -19.09
N HIS A 73 25.09 -0.85 -19.00
CA HIS A 73 25.60 -2.14 -18.49
C HIS A 73 25.94 -2.18 -16.99
N GLN A 74 25.57 -1.16 -16.21
CA GLN A 74 25.72 -1.10 -14.76
C GLN A 74 24.36 -1.18 -14.07
N TRP A 75 24.32 -1.84 -12.91
CA TRP A 75 23.12 -1.86 -12.07
C TRP A 75 23.12 -0.65 -11.15
N LEU A 76 22.16 0.23 -11.35
CA LEU A 76 21.96 1.43 -10.53
C LEU A 76 20.70 1.28 -9.68
N GLN A 77 20.78 1.77 -8.45
CA GLN A 77 19.66 1.79 -7.54
C GLN A 77 19.12 3.21 -7.40
N HIS A 78 17.91 3.43 -7.88
CA HIS A 78 17.20 4.69 -7.71
C HIS A 78 16.27 4.59 -6.52
N ARG A 79 16.19 5.67 -5.74
CA ARG A 79 15.26 5.80 -4.61
C ARG A 79 14.15 6.74 -5.02
N PHE A 80 12.93 6.39 -4.62
CA PHE A 80 11.77 7.25 -4.84
C PHE A 80 10.96 7.39 -3.56
N GLU A 81 10.23 8.51 -3.48
CA GLU A 81 9.21 8.75 -2.48
C GLU A 81 7.88 9.00 -3.18
N ALA A 82 6.78 8.48 -2.63
CA ALA A 82 5.43 8.70 -3.12
C ALA A 82 4.49 9.14 -1.99
N ASP A 83 3.54 10.03 -2.27
CA ASP A 83 2.55 10.45 -1.30
C ASP A 83 1.53 9.32 -0.98
N GLN A 84 0.62 9.58 -0.04
CA GLN A 84 -0.48 8.67 0.30
C GLN A 84 -1.42 8.33 -0.88
N ASN A 85 -1.38 9.09 -1.97
CA ASN A 85 -2.16 8.88 -3.19
C ASN A 85 -1.34 8.17 -4.28
N GLY A 86 -0.11 7.75 -3.98
CA GLY A 86 0.81 7.11 -4.91
C GLY A 86 1.40 8.06 -5.96
N GLN A 87 1.41 9.37 -5.72
CA GLN A 87 2.11 10.36 -6.56
C GLN A 87 3.58 10.43 -6.18
N LEU A 88 4.49 10.28 -7.15
CA LEU A 88 5.94 10.35 -6.91
C LEU A 88 6.34 11.80 -6.57
N ILE A 89 6.95 12.01 -5.40
CA ILE A 89 7.31 13.33 -4.85
C ILE A 89 8.79 13.65 -5.08
N LEU A 90 9.67 12.68 -4.84
CA LEU A 90 11.12 12.82 -4.99
C LEU A 90 11.63 11.73 -5.91
N ASP A 91 12.34 12.17 -6.95
CA ASP A 91 13.05 11.36 -7.95
C ASP A 91 14.46 11.95 -8.00
N ASN A 92 15.37 11.40 -7.20
CA ASN A 92 16.78 11.80 -7.20
C ASN A 92 17.56 10.93 -8.17
#